data_AF-A0A7C5M0B5-F1
#
_entry.id   AF-A0A7C5M0B5-F1
#
_cell.length_a   1.000
_cell.length_b   1.000
_cell.length_c   1.000
_cell.angle_alpha   90.00
_cell.angle_beta   90.00
_cell.angle_gamma   90.00
#
_symmetry.space_group_name_H-M   'P 1'
#
loop_
_entity.id
_entity.type
_entity.pdbx_description
1 polymer ?
#
loop_
_entity_poly.entity_id
_entity_poly.type
_entity_poly.pdbx_seq_one_letter_code
_entity_poly.pdbx_strand_id
1 'polypeptide(L)'
;MAHKKGEGSTQNGRDSNPKFLGVKLFGGQTAKAGSIILRQRGSKYHLGDNVYMGKDWTIHAKVPGTVKYTKGRRRRTFVHIVPFGEVEERLDVKPTPKKEETVKVPLAKTVKAAPEPPKAEKKAATPPAPKKATGKKDDLRKIEGIGPKIASLLNEAGILTFAELASTEAAKIKEILVAAGSRFSFHDPTTWPEQAKMAAEGRWDDLKKWQDASQGGKPIEAKAKKEAKAEEE
;
A
#
# COMPACT_ATOMS: atom_id res chain seq x y z
N MET A 1 -2.62 34.48 78.83
CA MET A 1 -1.83 34.45 77.57
C MET A 1 -2.66 33.77 76.49
N ALA A 2 -2.38 33.99 75.20
CA ALA A 2 -3.24 33.49 74.12
C ALA A 2 -3.02 31.98 73.85
N HIS A 3 -4.09 31.18 73.84
CA HIS A 3 -4.05 29.79 73.40
C HIS A 3 -4.10 29.71 71.87
N LYS A 4 -3.01 29.25 71.23
CA LYS A 4 -3.03 28.95 69.79
C LYS A 4 -3.71 27.60 69.54
N LYS A 5 -5.03 27.62 69.30
CA LYS A 5 -5.76 26.44 68.80
C LYS A 5 -5.37 26.16 67.34
N GLY A 6 -5.32 24.87 66.97
CA GLY A 6 -5.31 24.42 65.59
C GLY A 6 -3.92 24.15 65.00
N GLU A 7 -3.35 22.99 65.31
CA GLU A 7 -2.37 22.34 64.42
C GLU A 7 -3.14 21.35 63.52
N GLY A 8 -3.42 21.77 62.28
CA GLY A 8 -4.21 20.98 61.32
C GLY A 8 -3.35 20.03 60.52
N SER A 9 -3.24 18.77 60.94
CA SER A 9 -2.51 17.74 60.19
C SER A 9 -3.28 17.32 58.93
N THR A 10 -2.86 17.82 57.77
CA THR A 10 -3.41 17.46 56.46
C THR A 10 -2.81 16.15 55.97
N GLN A 11 -3.45 15.02 56.26
CA GLN A 11 -3.02 13.71 55.77
C GLN A 11 -3.21 13.58 54.25
N ASN A 12 -2.10 13.65 53.51
CA ASN A 12 -2.04 13.40 52.07
C ASN A 12 -2.09 11.89 51.74
N GLY A 13 -3.12 11.19 52.23
CA GLY A 13 -3.31 9.74 52.09
C GLY A 13 -4.09 9.30 50.85
N ARG A 14 -4.18 10.13 49.80
CA ARG A 14 -4.90 9.81 48.56
C ARG A 14 -3.94 9.39 47.45
N ASP A 15 -3.90 8.09 47.14
CA ASP A 15 -3.25 7.53 45.95
C ASP A 15 -4.28 6.77 45.09
N SER A 16 -3.86 6.29 43.90
CA SER A 16 -4.73 5.59 42.95
C SER A 16 -4.19 4.20 42.59
N ASN A 17 -5.08 3.20 42.49
CA ASN A 17 -4.70 1.81 42.18
C ASN A 17 -3.75 1.71 40.97
N PRO A 18 -2.72 0.85 41.01
CA PRO A 18 -1.71 0.75 39.94
C PRO A 18 -2.33 0.42 38.58
N LYS A 19 -1.83 1.05 37.52
CA LYS A 19 -2.41 0.96 36.16
C LYS A 19 -1.78 -0.14 35.27
N PHE A 20 -0.96 -1.03 35.86
CA PHE A 20 -0.31 -2.19 35.21
C PHE A 20 0.30 -1.92 33.83
N LEU A 21 0.92 -0.75 33.66
CA LEU A 21 1.63 -0.33 32.45
C LEU A 21 2.92 -1.16 32.23
N GLY A 22 3.67 -0.84 31.19
CA GLY A 22 4.93 -1.49 30.83
C GLY A 22 4.81 -2.52 29.72
N VAL A 23 5.94 -3.15 29.41
CA VAL A 23 6.07 -4.23 28.41
C VAL A 23 5.24 -5.45 28.84
N LYS A 24 4.68 -6.15 27.85
CA LYS A 24 3.91 -7.39 28.00
C LYS A 24 4.48 -8.53 27.15
N LEU A 25 5.09 -8.23 26.01
CA LEU A 25 5.92 -9.15 25.22
C LEU A 25 7.31 -8.54 25.00
N PHE A 26 8.35 -9.26 25.41
CA PHE A 26 9.74 -8.84 25.30
C PHE A 26 10.33 -9.14 23.91
N GLY A 27 11.51 -8.57 23.61
CA GLY A 27 12.24 -8.89 22.38
C GLY A 27 12.58 -10.37 22.29
N GLY A 28 12.36 -10.98 21.12
CA GLY A 28 12.53 -12.42 20.92
C GLY A 28 11.30 -13.28 21.27
N GLN A 29 10.25 -12.71 21.87
CA GLN A 29 9.02 -13.45 22.17
C GLN A 29 8.03 -13.44 21.02
N THR A 30 7.26 -14.53 20.90
CA THR A 30 6.19 -14.71 19.93
C THR A 30 4.96 -13.86 20.28
N ALA A 31 4.50 -13.06 19.32
CA ALA A 31 3.23 -12.36 19.33
C ALA A 31 2.22 -13.03 18.39
N LYS A 32 0.95 -13.09 18.80
CA LYS A 32 -0.20 -13.34 17.91
C LYS A 32 -0.71 -12.01 17.37
N ALA A 33 -1.40 -11.99 16.21
CA ALA A 33 -2.09 -10.80 15.74
C ALA A 33 -3.06 -10.25 16.81
N GLY A 34 -3.17 -8.92 16.92
CA GLY A 34 -3.96 -8.21 17.94
C GLY A 34 -3.34 -8.17 19.35
N SER A 35 -2.36 -9.03 19.67
CA SER A 35 -1.79 -9.12 21.03
C SER A 35 -1.09 -7.84 21.48
N ILE A 36 -1.17 -7.54 22.77
CA ILE A 36 -0.58 -6.33 23.37
C ILE A 36 0.92 -6.55 23.58
N ILE A 37 1.74 -5.70 22.99
CA ILE A 37 3.20 -5.72 23.15
C ILE A 37 3.63 -4.88 24.36
N LEU A 38 3.06 -3.68 24.53
CA LEU A 38 3.23 -2.87 25.75
C LEU A 38 2.10 -1.86 25.98
N ARG A 39 1.84 -1.53 27.26
CA ARG A 39 0.96 -0.43 27.69
C ARG A 39 1.79 0.75 28.18
N GLN A 40 1.48 1.97 27.78
CA GLN A 40 2.26 3.17 28.13
C GLN A 40 1.37 4.40 28.39
N ARG A 41 2.00 5.55 28.64
CA ARG A 41 1.36 6.87 28.68
C ARG A 41 2.20 7.80 27.81
N GLY A 42 1.58 8.37 26.78
CA GLY A 42 2.32 8.96 25.66
C GLY A 42 3.16 7.93 24.90
N SER A 43 3.95 8.40 23.93
CA SER A 43 4.81 7.54 23.09
C SER A 43 6.25 7.48 23.61
N LYS A 44 6.48 6.72 24.69
CA LYS A 44 7.84 6.37 25.18
C LYS A 44 8.50 5.32 24.27
N TYR A 45 7.67 4.46 23.69
CA TYR A 45 7.97 3.58 22.57
C TYR A 45 7.14 4.04 21.36
N HIS A 46 7.70 3.87 20.16
CA HIS A 46 7.09 4.26 18.89
C HIS A 46 6.78 3.04 18.01
N LEU A 47 5.84 3.19 17.09
CA LEU A 47 5.47 2.17 16.12
C LEU A 47 6.62 1.94 15.13
N GLY A 48 7.04 0.69 14.99
CA GLY A 48 7.81 0.19 13.86
C GLY A 48 6.92 -0.67 12.95
N ASP A 49 7.53 -1.64 12.26
CA ASP A 49 6.86 -2.44 11.25
C ASP A 49 5.91 -3.48 11.84
N ASN A 50 4.81 -3.78 11.12
CA ASN A 50 3.81 -4.79 11.49
C ASN A 50 3.16 -4.60 12.88
N VAL A 51 3.09 -3.35 13.33
CA VAL A 51 2.64 -2.95 14.66
C VAL A 51 1.70 -1.74 14.53
N TYR A 52 0.67 -1.67 15.38
CA TYR A 52 -0.24 -0.52 15.47
C TYR A 52 -0.41 -0.04 16.92
N MET A 53 -1.11 1.09 17.10
CA MET A 53 -1.26 1.75 18.40
C MET A 53 -2.73 2.11 18.67
N GLY A 54 -3.18 1.85 19.90
CA GLY A 54 -4.52 2.19 20.38
C GLY A 54 -4.65 3.66 20.83
N LYS A 55 -5.89 4.08 21.08
CA LYS A 55 -6.26 5.45 21.56
C LYS A 55 -5.57 5.83 22.88
N ASP A 56 -5.18 4.86 23.69
CA ASP A 56 -4.49 5.00 24.98
C ASP A 56 -2.96 4.94 24.88
N TRP A 57 -2.40 4.93 23.67
CA TRP A 57 -0.98 4.73 23.34
C TRP A 57 -0.45 3.30 23.57
N THR A 58 -1.31 2.33 23.90
CA THR A 58 -0.95 0.89 23.94
C THR A 58 -0.54 0.41 22.56
N ILE A 59 0.51 -0.41 22.49
CA ILE A 59 1.08 -0.93 21.24
C ILE A 59 0.66 -2.39 21.04
N HIS A 60 0.16 -2.71 19.84
CA HIS A 60 -0.42 -3.99 19.45
C HIS A 60 0.26 -4.60 18.21
N ALA A 61 0.28 -5.92 18.15
CA ALA A 61 0.71 -6.70 17.01
C ALA A 61 -0.29 -6.62 15.84
N LYS A 62 0.16 -6.29 14.62
CA LYS A 62 -0.71 -6.36 13.42
C LYS A 62 -0.76 -7.78 12.83
N VAL A 63 0.33 -8.53 12.92
CA VAL A 63 0.53 -9.87 12.33
C VAL A 63 1.14 -10.82 13.38
N PRO A 64 1.05 -12.16 13.22
CA PRO A 64 1.82 -13.08 14.06
C PRO A 64 3.32 -13.01 13.73
N GLY A 65 4.19 -13.13 14.73
CA GLY A 65 5.64 -13.06 14.53
C GLY A 65 6.43 -12.83 15.81
N THR A 66 7.74 -12.63 15.67
CA THR A 66 8.66 -12.34 16.78
C THR A 66 8.74 -10.82 17.03
N VAL A 67 8.56 -10.40 18.29
CA VAL A 67 8.72 -9.01 18.71
C VAL A 67 10.19 -8.59 18.65
N LYS A 68 10.48 -7.45 18.01
CA LYS A 68 11.82 -6.87 17.89
C LYS A 68 11.81 -5.40 18.31
N TYR A 69 12.66 -5.05 19.27
CA TYR A 69 12.88 -3.66 19.69
C TYR A 69 14.14 -3.12 19.00
N THR A 70 14.08 -1.89 18.49
CA THR A 70 15.23 -1.22 17.87
C THR A 70 15.44 0.18 18.44
N LYS A 71 16.65 0.74 18.26
CA LYS A 71 16.98 2.12 18.61
C LYS A 71 17.13 2.96 17.34
N GLY A 72 16.34 4.03 17.25
CA GLY A 72 16.38 4.99 16.15
C GLY A 72 16.99 6.33 16.56
N ARG A 73 16.89 7.31 15.65
CA ARG A 73 17.36 8.69 15.85
C ARG A 73 16.78 9.31 17.15
N ARG A 74 17.57 10.16 17.81
CA ARG A 74 17.26 10.79 19.11
C ARG A 74 17.00 9.79 20.25
N ARG A 75 17.71 8.65 20.28
CA ARG A 75 17.64 7.56 21.30
C ARG A 75 16.26 6.88 21.46
N ARG A 76 15.30 7.21 20.60
CA ARG A 76 13.93 6.69 20.56
C ARG A 76 13.91 5.18 20.34
N THR A 77 13.00 4.47 21.01
CA THR A 77 12.81 3.02 20.84
C THR A 77 11.64 2.74 19.92
N PHE A 78 11.83 1.89 18.93
CA PHE A 78 10.79 1.45 18.00
C PHE A 78 10.46 -0.03 18.24
N VAL A 79 9.21 -0.40 17.99
CA VAL A 79 8.65 -1.74 18.25
C VAL A 79 8.15 -2.33 16.94
N HIS A 80 8.76 -3.42 16.51
CA HIS A 80 8.50 -4.09 15.24
C HIS A 80 8.05 -5.52 15.52
N ILE A 81 7.34 -6.12 14.58
CA ILE A 81 7.19 -7.58 14.49
C ILE A 81 7.86 -8.07 13.21
N VAL A 82 8.77 -9.02 13.37
CA VAL A 82 9.30 -9.85 12.29
C VAL A 82 8.30 -10.99 12.11
N PRO A 83 7.55 -11.08 10.99
CA PRO A 83 6.63 -12.19 10.78
C PRO A 83 7.40 -13.51 10.81
N PHE A 84 6.75 -14.58 11.28
CA PHE A 84 7.19 -15.90 10.85
C PHE A 84 6.89 -15.98 9.35
N GLY A 85 7.88 -16.39 8.54
CA GLY A 85 7.63 -16.62 7.12
C GLY A 85 6.51 -17.65 6.97
N GLU A 86 5.56 -17.38 6.07
CA GLU A 86 4.46 -18.29 5.80
C GLU A 86 5.04 -19.58 5.21
N VAL A 87 5.19 -20.60 6.07
CA VAL A 87 5.53 -21.95 5.65
C VAL A 87 4.27 -22.47 4.96
N GLU A 88 4.30 -22.51 3.62
CA GLU A 88 3.25 -23.17 2.86
C GLU A 88 3.17 -24.63 3.32
N GLU A 89 2.10 -25.01 4.02
CA GLU A 89 1.75 -26.41 4.29
C GLU A 89 1.28 -27.07 2.98
N ARG A 90 2.24 -27.29 2.08
CA ARG A 90 2.07 -28.18 0.94
C ARG A 90 2.04 -29.62 1.45
N LEU A 91 0.83 -30.11 1.68
CA LEU A 91 0.60 -31.54 1.83
C LEU A 91 0.98 -32.24 0.51
N ASP A 92 2.06 -33.01 0.58
CA ASP A 92 2.34 -34.22 -0.19
C ASP A 92 2.35 -34.16 -1.74
N VAL A 93 3.39 -33.55 -2.32
CA VAL A 93 4.04 -34.11 -3.52
C VAL A 93 5.58 -34.05 -3.39
N LYS A 94 6.24 -35.20 -3.49
CA LYS A 94 7.71 -35.30 -3.55
C LYS A 94 8.23 -34.90 -4.94
N PRO A 95 9.30 -34.11 -5.00
CA PRO A 95 10.45 -34.54 -5.81
C PRO A 95 11.74 -34.65 -4.98
N THR A 96 12.65 -35.53 -5.42
CA THR A 96 13.91 -35.84 -4.72
C THR A 96 14.99 -34.77 -4.94
N PRO A 97 15.96 -34.63 -4.00
CA PRO A 97 16.97 -33.59 -4.07
C PRO A 97 18.03 -33.89 -5.15
N LYS A 98 18.51 -32.85 -5.85
CA LYS A 98 19.71 -32.95 -6.68
C LYS A 98 20.60 -31.71 -6.59
N LYS A 99 21.55 -31.84 -5.65
CA LYS A 99 22.93 -31.30 -5.57
C LYS A 99 23.25 -29.93 -6.21
N GLU A 100 23.93 -29.09 -5.43
CA GLU A 100 24.71 -27.95 -5.89
C GLU A 100 25.78 -28.35 -6.93
N GLU A 101 26.01 -27.49 -7.93
CA GLU A 101 27.36 -26.96 -8.22
C GLU A 101 27.34 -25.80 -9.25
N THR A 102 28.42 -25.02 -9.21
CA THR A 102 28.69 -23.77 -9.93
C THR A 102 28.52 -23.78 -11.46
N VAL A 103 28.29 -22.61 -12.08
CA VAL A 103 29.28 -22.01 -13.01
C VAL A 103 29.09 -20.49 -13.29
N LYS A 104 30.25 -19.83 -13.28
CA LYS A 104 30.73 -18.49 -13.66
C LYS A 104 29.93 -17.63 -14.66
N VAL A 105 29.99 -16.30 -14.43
CA VAL A 105 29.70 -15.21 -15.38
C VAL A 105 30.74 -15.19 -16.52
N PRO A 106 30.35 -14.88 -17.78
CA PRO A 106 30.97 -13.72 -18.43
C PRO A 106 30.04 -12.82 -19.26
N LEU A 107 30.45 -11.55 -19.27
CA LEU A 107 30.00 -10.36 -20.01
C LEU A 107 29.90 -10.54 -21.55
N ALA A 108 28.95 -9.84 -22.22
CA ALA A 108 29.21 -8.76 -23.22
C ALA A 108 28.31 -8.68 -24.50
N LYS A 109 27.79 -7.46 -24.76
CA LYS A 109 27.36 -6.84 -26.06
C LYS A 109 26.10 -7.36 -26.79
N THR A 110 25.48 -6.67 -27.78
CA THR A 110 25.03 -5.25 -27.97
C THR A 110 24.28 -5.13 -29.33
N VAL A 111 22.95 -4.91 -29.36
CA VAL A 111 22.11 -4.32 -30.46
C VAL A 111 20.76 -3.90 -29.82
N LYS A 112 20.06 -2.78 -30.06
CA LYS A 112 20.36 -1.46 -30.68
C LYS A 112 20.29 -1.22 -32.22
N ALA A 113 19.12 -1.44 -32.86
CA ALA A 113 18.68 -0.65 -34.04
C ALA A 113 17.15 -0.70 -34.24
N ALA A 114 16.55 0.41 -34.69
CA ALA A 114 15.24 0.47 -35.36
C ALA A 114 15.47 0.87 -36.84
N PRO A 115 14.51 0.62 -37.77
CA PRO A 115 13.51 1.68 -38.03
C PRO A 115 12.10 1.18 -38.44
N GLU A 116 11.14 2.11 -38.45
CA GLU A 116 9.84 2.02 -39.16
C GLU A 116 9.97 2.48 -40.64
N PRO A 117 8.90 2.56 -41.47
CA PRO A 117 7.57 1.93 -41.42
C PRO A 117 7.26 1.10 -42.70
N PRO A 118 6.04 0.56 -42.86
CA PRO A 118 5.17 1.13 -43.90
C PRO A 118 3.71 1.40 -43.43
N LYS A 119 2.85 1.88 -44.34
CA LYS A 119 1.58 2.57 -44.05
C LYS A 119 0.45 2.11 -44.99
N ALA A 120 -0.80 2.24 -44.51
CA ALA A 120 -2.09 2.06 -45.23
C ALA A 120 -2.47 0.60 -45.56
N GLU A 121 -3.73 0.18 -45.76
CA GLU A 121 -5.11 0.66 -45.42
C GLU A 121 -6.05 -0.54 -45.74
N LYS A 122 -7.35 -0.68 -45.42
CA LYS A 122 -8.51 0.07 -44.84
C LYS A 122 -9.34 -1.04 -44.11
N LYS A 123 -10.53 -0.93 -43.49
CA LYS A 123 -11.63 0.03 -43.18
C LYS A 123 -12.36 -0.64 -41.97
N ALA A 124 -13.16 -0.04 -41.09
CA ALA A 124 -13.64 1.33 -40.84
C ALA A 124 -13.62 1.52 -39.28
N ALA A 125 -14.51 2.19 -38.51
CA ALA A 125 -15.75 2.96 -38.74
C ALA A 125 -15.93 4.01 -37.60
N THR A 126 -17.04 4.75 -37.63
CA THR A 126 -17.46 5.82 -36.68
C THR A 126 -19.00 5.95 -36.76
N PRO A 127 -19.73 6.49 -35.75
CA PRO A 127 -19.50 7.80 -35.10
C PRO A 127 -19.85 7.84 -33.58
N PRO A 128 -19.92 9.01 -32.90
CA PRO A 128 -19.50 10.37 -33.25
C PRO A 128 -18.41 10.95 -32.32
N ALA A 129 -17.79 12.08 -32.70
CA ALA A 129 -16.86 12.82 -31.85
C ALA A 129 -17.58 13.90 -31.00
N PRO A 130 -17.42 13.91 -29.67
CA PRO A 130 -17.87 15.02 -28.83
C PRO A 130 -16.83 16.16 -28.79
N LYS A 131 -17.15 17.24 -29.51
CA LYS A 131 -16.80 18.66 -29.28
C LYS A 131 -15.67 18.98 -28.27
N LYS A 132 -14.66 19.71 -28.76
CA LYS A 132 -13.59 20.40 -28.01
C LYS A 132 -14.16 21.30 -26.89
N ALA A 133 -14.36 20.76 -25.70
CA ALA A 133 -14.85 21.49 -24.54
C ALA A 133 -13.74 22.36 -23.92
N THR A 134 -14.07 23.59 -23.53
CA THR A 134 -13.14 24.46 -22.79
C THR A 134 -12.81 23.82 -21.44
N GLY A 135 -11.50 23.65 -21.18
CA GLY A 135 -10.97 22.69 -20.21
C GLY A 135 -11.65 22.70 -18.83
N LYS A 136 -12.49 21.69 -18.59
CA LYS A 136 -13.08 21.42 -17.28
C LYS A 136 -12.31 20.26 -16.66
N LYS A 137 -11.53 20.56 -15.62
CA LYS A 137 -10.72 19.59 -14.89
C LYS A 137 -11.59 18.51 -14.24
N ASP A 138 -11.27 17.25 -14.50
CA ASP A 138 -11.96 16.10 -13.95
C ASP A 138 -11.49 15.76 -12.54
N ASP A 139 -12.36 15.07 -11.79
CA ASP A 139 -12.01 14.53 -10.48
C ASP A 139 -11.41 13.12 -10.62
N LEU A 140 -10.11 13.07 -10.92
CA LEU A 140 -9.34 11.83 -11.08
C LEU A 140 -9.41 10.88 -9.85
N ARG A 141 -9.85 11.37 -8.68
CA ARG A 141 -10.04 10.57 -7.45
C ARG A 141 -11.15 9.52 -7.54
N LYS A 142 -11.95 9.53 -8.63
CA LYS A 142 -12.95 8.48 -8.90
C LYS A 142 -12.33 7.15 -9.39
N ILE A 143 -11.05 7.15 -9.76
CA ILE A 143 -10.30 5.97 -10.18
C ILE A 143 -9.65 5.31 -8.97
N GLU A 144 -9.77 3.99 -8.86
CA GLU A 144 -9.23 3.23 -7.74
C GLU A 144 -7.70 3.37 -7.66
N GLY A 145 -7.19 3.69 -6.48
CA GLY A 145 -5.76 3.93 -6.25
C GLY A 145 -5.31 5.39 -6.45
N ILE A 146 -6.08 6.24 -7.13
CA ILE A 146 -5.74 7.67 -7.31
C ILE A 146 -6.17 8.49 -6.08
N GLY A 147 -5.31 8.47 -5.05
CA GLY A 147 -5.48 9.31 -3.87
C GLY A 147 -5.31 10.81 -4.17
N PRO A 148 -5.77 11.74 -3.30
CA PRO A 148 -5.76 13.19 -3.57
C PRO A 148 -4.39 13.78 -3.94
N LYS A 149 -3.29 13.21 -3.43
CA LYS A 149 -1.92 13.64 -3.77
C LYS A 149 -1.47 13.16 -5.15
N ILE A 150 -1.88 11.96 -5.55
CA ILE A 150 -1.63 11.42 -6.90
C ILE A 150 -2.44 12.23 -7.90
N ALA A 151 -3.69 12.54 -7.59
CA ALA A 151 -4.49 13.47 -8.40
C ALA A 151 -3.77 14.82 -8.57
N SER A 152 -3.21 15.42 -7.51
CA SER A 152 -2.42 16.65 -7.61
C SER A 152 -1.24 16.50 -8.58
N LEU A 153 -0.40 15.48 -8.39
CA LEU A 153 0.78 15.21 -9.24
C LEU A 153 0.43 14.97 -10.72
N LEU A 154 -0.65 14.25 -11.01
CA LEU A 154 -1.12 14.04 -12.39
C LEU A 154 -1.55 15.35 -13.03
N ASN A 155 -2.25 16.21 -12.28
CA ASN A 155 -2.64 17.54 -12.74
C ASN A 155 -1.43 18.48 -12.94
N GLU A 156 -0.43 18.39 -12.06
CA GLU A 156 0.84 19.13 -12.17
C GLU A 156 1.65 18.65 -13.40
N ALA A 157 1.54 17.37 -13.76
CA ALA A 157 2.07 16.80 -15.00
C ALA A 157 1.20 17.07 -16.25
N GLY A 158 0.16 17.90 -16.15
CA GLY A 158 -0.71 18.29 -17.27
C GLY A 158 -1.81 17.28 -17.64
N ILE A 159 -2.03 16.24 -16.84
CA ILE A 159 -3.13 15.28 -17.02
C ILE A 159 -4.31 15.78 -16.17
N LEU A 160 -5.25 16.48 -16.82
CA LEU A 160 -6.35 17.20 -16.17
C LEU A 160 -7.71 16.50 -16.32
N THR A 161 -7.84 15.58 -17.28
CA THR A 161 -9.09 14.91 -17.66
C THR A 161 -8.98 13.39 -17.67
N PHE A 162 -10.12 12.69 -17.59
CA PHE A 162 -10.17 11.24 -17.78
C PHE A 162 -9.70 10.83 -19.18
N ALA A 163 -10.00 11.63 -20.21
CA ALA A 163 -9.61 11.33 -21.59
C ALA A 163 -8.09 11.41 -21.80
N GLU A 164 -7.42 12.39 -21.18
CA GLU A 164 -5.95 12.47 -21.17
C GLU A 164 -5.35 11.28 -20.41
N LEU A 165 -5.86 10.96 -19.22
CA LEU A 165 -5.35 9.85 -18.41
C LEU A 165 -5.55 8.48 -19.08
N ALA A 166 -6.65 8.29 -19.81
CA ALA A 166 -6.90 7.12 -20.65
C ALA A 166 -5.98 7.03 -21.87
N SER A 167 -5.49 8.18 -22.36
CA SER A 167 -4.56 8.27 -23.49
C SER A 167 -3.09 8.16 -23.07
N THR A 168 -2.77 8.38 -21.79
CA THR A 168 -1.41 8.18 -21.26
C THR A 168 -1.17 6.73 -20.88
N GLU A 169 -0.10 6.15 -21.41
CA GLU A 169 0.34 4.81 -21.07
C GLU A 169 0.77 4.69 -19.59
N ALA A 170 0.45 3.55 -18.96
CA ALA A 170 0.81 3.26 -17.58
C ALA A 170 2.32 3.38 -17.28
N ALA A 171 3.20 3.11 -18.26
CA ALA A 171 4.64 3.32 -18.14
C ALA A 171 4.98 4.80 -17.83
N LYS A 172 4.46 5.73 -18.64
CA LYS A 172 4.66 7.18 -18.47
C LYS A 172 4.04 7.70 -17.16
N ILE A 173 2.90 7.13 -16.76
CA ILE A 173 2.31 7.44 -15.45
C ILE A 173 3.26 6.98 -14.31
N LYS A 174 3.86 5.79 -14.44
CA LYS A 174 4.79 5.25 -13.44
C LYS A 174 6.07 6.08 -13.35
N GLU A 175 6.59 6.61 -14.46
CA GLU A 175 7.70 7.57 -14.48
C GLU A 175 7.38 8.84 -13.66
N ILE A 176 6.18 9.42 -13.84
CA ILE A 176 5.73 10.60 -13.07
C ILE A 176 5.67 10.28 -11.56
N LEU A 177 5.15 9.11 -11.18
CA LEU A 177 5.10 8.66 -9.78
C LEU A 177 6.50 8.44 -9.17
N VAL A 178 7.44 7.89 -9.95
CA VAL A 178 8.83 7.68 -9.51
C VAL A 178 9.57 9.01 -9.38
N ALA A 179 9.38 9.95 -10.32
CA ALA A 179 9.94 11.30 -10.26
C ALA A 179 9.41 12.13 -9.09
N ALA A 180 8.12 11.98 -8.75
CA ALA A 180 7.53 12.53 -7.52
C ALA A 180 8.05 11.87 -6.22
N GLY A 181 8.85 10.80 -6.34
CA GLY A 181 9.63 10.19 -5.29
C GLY A 181 9.07 8.89 -4.73
N SER A 182 9.92 8.16 -4.01
CA SER A 182 9.67 6.81 -3.46
C SER A 182 8.33 6.65 -2.69
N ARG A 183 7.74 7.74 -2.17
CA ARG A 183 6.41 7.72 -1.53
C ARG A 183 5.27 7.32 -2.46
N PHE A 184 5.40 7.56 -3.76
CA PHE A 184 4.36 7.28 -4.76
C PHE A 184 4.72 6.07 -5.65
N SER A 185 6.01 5.70 -5.71
CA SER A 185 6.53 4.54 -6.44
C SER A 185 5.97 3.16 -6.00
N PHE A 186 5.22 3.10 -4.89
CA PHE A 186 4.53 1.88 -4.43
C PHE A 186 3.13 1.71 -5.04
N HIS A 187 2.62 2.69 -5.78
CA HIS A 187 1.36 2.58 -6.52
C HIS A 187 1.63 2.05 -7.93
N ASP A 188 0.92 1.00 -8.34
CA ASP A 188 0.94 0.50 -9.71
C ASP A 188 -0.17 1.18 -10.54
N PRO A 189 0.16 1.99 -11.56
CA PRO A 189 -0.84 2.70 -12.36
C PRO A 189 -1.40 1.87 -13.53
N THR A 190 -1.21 0.56 -13.53
CA THR A 190 -1.50 -0.31 -14.69
C THR A 190 -2.95 -0.28 -15.13
N THR A 191 -3.90 -0.21 -14.19
CA THR A 191 -5.35 -0.15 -14.48
C THR A 191 -5.91 1.27 -14.56
N TRP A 192 -5.11 2.31 -14.29
CA TRP A 192 -5.62 3.69 -14.29
C TRP A 192 -6.06 4.16 -15.69
N PRO A 193 -5.36 3.85 -16.81
CA PRO A 193 -5.85 4.19 -18.15
C PRO A 193 -7.16 3.47 -18.51
N GLU A 194 -7.32 2.22 -18.09
CA GLU A 194 -8.53 1.42 -18.36
C GLU A 194 -9.75 1.95 -17.60
N GLN A 195 -9.58 2.23 -16.30
CA GLN A 195 -10.60 2.89 -15.49
C GLN A 195 -10.90 4.31 -15.98
N ALA A 196 -9.88 5.07 -16.38
CA ALA A 196 -10.04 6.41 -16.96
C ALA A 196 -10.81 6.37 -18.27
N LYS A 197 -10.61 5.34 -19.11
CA LYS A 197 -11.38 5.15 -20.35
C LYS A 197 -12.87 4.92 -20.04
N MET A 198 -13.19 4.05 -19.09
CA MET A 198 -14.58 3.83 -18.65
C MET A 198 -15.21 5.12 -18.09
N ALA A 199 -14.47 5.89 -17.30
CA ALA A 199 -14.90 7.19 -16.77
C ALA A 199 -15.13 8.25 -17.87
N ALA A 200 -14.23 8.34 -18.85
CA ALA A 200 -14.31 9.27 -19.98
C ALA A 200 -15.47 8.94 -20.93
N GLU A 201 -15.77 7.66 -21.13
CA GLU A 201 -16.93 7.16 -21.87
C GLU A 201 -18.25 7.27 -21.07
N GLY A 202 -18.19 7.73 -19.81
CA GLY A 202 -19.36 7.90 -18.94
C GLY A 202 -19.94 6.59 -18.38
N ARG A 203 -19.24 5.45 -18.51
CA ARG A 203 -19.68 4.11 -18.10
C ARG A 203 -19.46 3.88 -16.61
N TRP A 204 -20.06 4.75 -15.79
CA TRP A 204 -19.90 4.77 -14.33
C TRP A 204 -20.38 3.50 -13.64
N ASP A 205 -21.47 2.89 -14.11
CA ASP A 205 -21.99 1.64 -13.54
C ASP A 205 -21.08 0.44 -13.82
N ASP A 206 -20.44 0.39 -15.00
CA ASP A 206 -19.48 -0.66 -15.34
C ASP A 206 -18.18 -0.47 -14.56
N LEU A 207 -17.68 0.77 -14.46
CA LEU A 207 -16.54 1.11 -13.62
C LEU A 207 -16.80 0.74 -12.16
N LYS A 208 -18.02 0.99 -11.65
CA LYS A 208 -18.39 0.61 -10.28
C LYS A 208 -18.43 -0.91 -10.10
N LYS A 209 -19.07 -1.67 -11.01
CA LYS A 209 -19.04 -3.15 -10.98
C LYS A 209 -17.61 -3.68 -11.00
N TRP A 210 -16.74 -3.08 -11.82
CA TRP A 210 -15.32 -3.45 -11.92
C TRP A 210 -14.57 -3.19 -10.60
N GLN A 211 -14.84 -2.06 -9.93
CA GLN A 211 -14.26 -1.71 -8.62
C GLN A 211 -14.82 -2.59 -7.49
N ASP A 212 -16.14 -2.80 -7.43
CA ASP A 212 -16.79 -3.69 -6.45
C ASP A 212 -16.32 -5.16 -6.61
N ALA A 213 -15.92 -5.56 -7.83
CA ALA A 213 -15.37 -6.89 -8.15
C ALA A 213 -13.83 -6.98 -8.09
N SER A 214 -13.09 -5.90 -7.84
CA SER A 214 -11.61 -5.88 -7.86
C SER A 214 -11.04 -5.45 -6.52
N GLN A 215 -10.26 -6.32 -5.87
CA GLN A 215 -9.67 -6.01 -4.57
C GLN A 215 -8.30 -5.33 -4.72
N GLY A 216 -8.27 -3.99 -4.75
CA GLY A 216 -7.03 -3.21 -4.75
C GLY A 216 -6.46 -2.92 -6.14
N GLY A 217 -7.31 -2.53 -7.09
CA GLY A 217 -6.90 -2.03 -8.40
C GLY A 217 -6.35 -3.08 -9.37
N LYS A 218 -6.50 -4.37 -9.06
CA LYS A 218 -6.12 -5.50 -9.93
C LYS A 218 -7.39 -6.18 -10.46
N PRO A 219 -7.55 -6.33 -11.80
CA PRO A 219 -8.77 -6.89 -12.36
C PRO A 219 -8.76 -8.41 -12.20
N ILE A 220 -9.88 -8.97 -11.72
CA ILE A 220 -10.08 -10.43 -11.67
C ILE A 220 -10.20 -11.03 -13.08
N GLU A 221 -10.31 -10.20 -14.13
CA GLU A 221 -10.29 -10.63 -15.54
C GLU A 221 -9.08 -11.48 -15.94
N ALA A 222 -7.93 -11.35 -15.28
CA ALA A 222 -6.77 -12.22 -15.52
C ALA A 222 -7.03 -13.69 -15.13
N LYS A 223 -8.03 -13.92 -14.27
CA LYS A 223 -8.59 -15.24 -13.95
C LYS A 223 -9.64 -15.63 -15.00
N ALA A 224 -10.62 -14.75 -15.26
CA ALA A 224 -11.70 -15.02 -16.22
C ALA A 224 -11.22 -15.31 -17.66
N LYS A 225 -10.25 -14.55 -18.20
CA LYS A 225 -9.65 -14.81 -19.53
C LYS A 225 -8.79 -16.07 -19.58
N LYS A 226 -8.35 -16.58 -18.42
CA LYS A 226 -7.60 -17.83 -18.32
C LYS A 226 -8.52 -19.04 -18.15
N GLU A 227 -9.66 -18.85 -17.49
CA GLU A 227 -10.70 -19.86 -17.29
C GLU A 227 -11.53 -20.03 -18.58
N ALA A 228 -11.99 -18.94 -19.21
CA ALA A 228 -12.70 -19.00 -20.49
C ALA A 228 -11.85 -19.60 -21.63
N LYS A 229 -10.52 -19.40 -21.62
CA LYS A 229 -9.62 -20.09 -22.58
C LYS A 229 -9.43 -21.58 -22.26
N ALA A 230 -9.66 -22.01 -21.02
CA ALA A 230 -9.57 -23.41 -20.60
C ALA A 230 -10.91 -24.18 -20.76
N GLU A 231 -11.94 -23.54 -21.32
CA GLU A 231 -13.23 -24.17 -21.69
C GLU A 231 -13.43 -24.22 -23.22
N GLU A 232 -12.45 -23.76 -24.02
CA GLU A 232 -12.46 -23.71 -25.49
C GLU A 232 -11.29 -24.51 -26.14
N GLU A 233 -10.52 -25.27 -25.34
CA GLU A 233 -9.36 -26.10 -25.73
C GLU A 233 -9.41 -27.50 -25.09
#